data_AF-A0A956CRI3-F1
#
_entry.id   AF-A0A956CRI3-F1
#
_cell.length_a   1.000
_cell.length_b   1.000
_cell.length_c   1.000
_cell.angle_alpha   90.00
_cell.angle_beta   90.00
_cell.angle_gamma   90.00
#
_symmetry.space_group_name_H-M   'P 1'
#
loop_
_entity.id
_entity.type
_entity.pdbx_description
1 polymer ?
#
loop_
_entity_poly.entity_id
_entity_poly.type
_entity_poly.pdbx_seq_one_letter_code
_entity_poly.pdbx_strand_id
1 'polypeptide(L)'
;EAKAAALAKAAAEAERATAALGRRAPSAEQAREAAERLRAEMERRHGGRKPEEARPRLDAERLFEDGRRALGANALDKAVASFDKAVSLMPDAAEYRLHLAWARYLGTNDDVHRHIFEDELRTAVLEALQQDRRMGFAHYVQGRLFLLEEDLVGAHRAFKLAAHLDRSHVDSQRYLRLVQGRLGRG
;
A
#
# COMPACT_ATOMS: atom_id res chain seq x y z
N GLU A 1 48.99 25.14 -3.35
CA GLU A 1 49.45 24.77 -4.71
C GLU A 1 49.18 23.31 -5.10
N ALA A 2 49.41 22.32 -4.22
CA ALA A 2 49.21 20.89 -4.55
C ALA A 2 47.80 20.49 -5.03
N LYS A 3 46.74 21.13 -4.50
CA LYS A 3 45.35 20.84 -4.89
C LYS A 3 45.02 21.31 -6.32
N ALA A 4 45.59 22.44 -6.75
CA ALA A 4 45.40 22.96 -8.10
C ALA A 4 46.14 22.11 -9.14
N ALA A 5 47.36 21.65 -8.79
CA ALA A 5 48.12 20.72 -9.62
C ALA A 5 47.43 19.35 -9.77
N ALA A 6 46.82 18.84 -8.70
CA ALA A 6 46.06 17.58 -8.74
C ALA A 6 44.80 17.68 -9.62
N LEU A 7 44.08 18.81 -9.56
CA LEU A 7 42.92 19.07 -10.42
C LEU A 7 43.31 19.22 -11.90
N ALA A 8 44.43 19.88 -12.19
CA ALA A 8 44.93 20.02 -13.56
C ALA A 8 45.37 18.67 -14.16
N LYS A 9 46.01 17.80 -13.35
CA LYS A 9 46.41 16.46 -13.79
C LYS A 9 45.20 15.55 -14.04
N ALA A 10 44.19 15.60 -13.16
CA ALA A 10 42.95 14.85 -13.34
C ALA A 10 42.15 15.29 -14.57
N ALA A 11 42.13 16.59 -14.88
CA ALA A 11 41.50 17.12 -16.08
C ALA A 11 42.22 16.65 -17.37
N ALA A 12 43.56 16.65 -17.37
CA ALA A 12 44.36 16.18 -18.50
C ALA A 12 44.24 14.67 -18.73
N GLU A 13 44.11 13.87 -17.67
CA GLU A 13 43.89 12.43 -17.77
C GLU A 13 42.47 12.10 -18.27
N ALA A 14 41.46 12.88 -17.85
CA ALA A 14 40.09 12.75 -18.35
C ALA A 14 39.98 13.10 -19.86
N GLU A 15 40.64 14.17 -20.31
CA GLU A 15 40.69 14.54 -21.74
C GLU A 15 41.37 13.45 -22.58
N ARG A 16 42.50 12.90 -22.11
CA ARG A 16 43.19 11.79 -22.79
C ARG A 16 42.33 10.52 -22.85
N ALA A 17 41.59 10.21 -21.80
CA ALA A 17 40.67 9.06 -21.78
C ALA A 17 39.50 9.24 -22.76
N THR A 18 38.97 10.47 -22.92
CA THR A 18 37.94 10.76 -23.93
C THR A 18 38.47 10.73 -25.36
N ALA A 19 39.71 11.17 -25.59
CA ALA A 19 40.36 11.11 -26.90
C ALA A 19 40.66 9.66 -27.34
N ALA A 20 41.05 8.78 -26.41
CA ALA A 20 41.33 7.37 -26.68
C ALA A 20 40.08 6.54 -27.06
N LEU A 21 38.89 7.00 -26.70
CA LEU A 21 37.61 6.34 -27.00
C LEU A 21 36.95 6.85 -28.30
N GLY A 22 37.60 7.76 -29.04
CA GLY A 22 37.05 8.35 -30.28
C GLY A 22 35.75 9.14 -30.07
N ARG A 23 35.37 9.40 -28.81
CA ARG A 23 34.15 10.12 -28.47
C ARG A 23 34.52 11.57 -28.18
N ARG A 24 34.13 12.45 -29.10
CA ARG A 24 34.25 13.89 -28.93
C ARG A 24 33.57 14.28 -27.61
N ALA A 25 34.31 14.93 -26.71
CA ALA A 25 33.74 15.46 -25.49
C ALA A 25 32.55 16.36 -25.87
N PRO A 26 31.39 16.22 -25.21
CA PRO A 26 30.24 17.06 -25.50
C PRO A 26 30.66 18.53 -25.33
N SER A 27 30.27 19.38 -26.27
CA SER A 27 30.47 20.82 -26.13
C SER A 27 29.81 21.31 -24.84
N ALA A 28 30.26 22.45 -24.30
CA ALA A 28 29.66 23.03 -23.12
C ALA A 28 28.14 23.24 -23.26
N GLU A 29 27.67 23.48 -24.49
CA GLU A 29 26.26 23.58 -24.86
C GLU A 29 25.53 22.22 -24.78
N GLN A 30 26.13 21.16 -25.33
CA GLN A 30 25.58 19.79 -25.24
C GLN A 30 25.51 19.26 -23.81
N ALA A 31 26.50 19.61 -22.97
CA ALA A 31 26.49 19.28 -21.55
C ALA A 31 25.39 20.04 -20.78
N ARG A 32 25.14 21.32 -21.13
CA ARG A 32 24.05 22.11 -20.56
C ARG A 32 22.69 21.56 -20.95
N GLU A 33 22.48 21.26 -22.23
CA GLU A 33 21.23 20.64 -22.70
C GLU A 33 20.97 19.28 -22.04
N ALA A 34 22.00 18.46 -21.88
CA ALA A 34 21.86 17.17 -21.19
C ALA A 34 21.49 17.34 -19.71
N ALA A 35 22.09 18.33 -19.03
CA ALA A 35 21.74 18.66 -17.65
C ALA A 35 20.32 19.22 -17.52
N GLU A 36 19.86 20.04 -18.47
CA GLU A 36 18.50 20.55 -18.52
C GLU A 36 17.48 19.45 -18.80
N ARG A 37 17.76 18.53 -19.73
CA ARG A 37 16.93 17.34 -19.98
C ARG A 37 16.83 16.45 -18.76
N LEU A 38 17.95 16.23 -18.07
CA LEU A 38 17.97 15.46 -16.84
C LEU A 38 17.17 16.16 -15.74
N ARG A 39 17.32 17.49 -15.58
CA ARG A 39 16.51 18.28 -14.64
C ARG A 39 15.03 18.23 -14.97
N ALA A 40 14.65 18.40 -16.23
CA ALA A 40 13.25 18.31 -16.67
C ALA A 40 12.70 16.88 -16.56
N GLU A 41 13.52 15.85 -16.68
CA GLU A 41 13.12 14.45 -16.43
C GLU A 41 12.97 14.18 -14.94
N MET A 42 13.89 14.69 -14.11
CA MET A 42 13.80 14.62 -12.65
C MET A 42 12.61 15.42 -12.14
N GLU A 43 12.31 16.57 -12.73
CA GLU A 43 11.13 17.37 -12.44
C GLU A 43 9.85 16.76 -13.02
N ARG A 44 9.90 15.96 -14.07
CA ARG A 44 8.75 15.12 -14.46
C ARG A 44 8.57 13.91 -13.53
N ARG A 45 9.67 13.35 -13.00
CA ARG A 45 9.64 12.23 -12.03
C ARG A 45 9.27 12.68 -10.61
N HIS A 46 9.68 13.88 -10.21
CA HIS A 46 9.54 14.42 -8.84
C HIS A 46 8.64 15.66 -8.76
N GLY A 47 8.44 16.40 -9.84
CA GLY A 47 7.59 17.60 -9.91
C GLY A 47 6.13 17.27 -10.20
N GLY A 48 5.57 16.37 -9.40
CA GLY A 48 4.19 15.92 -9.54
C GLY A 48 3.48 15.64 -8.23
N ARG A 49 3.92 16.20 -7.09
CA ARG A 49 3.04 16.32 -5.94
C ARG A 49 3.31 17.59 -5.15
N LYS A 50 2.41 18.57 -5.30
CA LYS A 50 2.51 19.84 -4.57
C LYS A 50 2.47 19.58 -3.06
N PRO A 51 3.11 20.39 -2.20
CA PRO A 51 2.98 20.27 -0.74
C PRO A 51 1.52 20.25 -0.27
N GLU A 52 0.62 20.89 -1.03
CA GLU A 52 -0.83 20.89 -0.81
C GLU A 52 -1.49 19.53 -1.08
N GLU A 53 -0.98 18.72 -2.00
CA GLU A 53 -1.46 17.35 -2.30
C GLU A 53 -0.84 16.30 -1.34
N ALA A 54 0.30 16.63 -0.72
CA ALA A 54 0.92 15.80 0.31
C ALA A 54 0.14 15.84 1.65
N ARG A 55 -0.53 16.97 1.95
CA ARG A 55 -1.29 17.15 3.20
C ARG A 55 -2.49 16.20 3.33
N PRO A 56 -3.42 16.09 2.34
CA PRO A 56 -4.53 15.13 2.40
C PRO A 56 -4.07 13.70 2.59
N ARG A 57 -2.96 13.29 1.97
CA ARG A 57 -2.41 11.94 2.12
C ARG A 57 -1.90 11.68 3.54
N LEU A 58 -1.17 12.62 4.13
CA LEU A 58 -0.68 12.50 5.50
C LEU A 58 -1.84 12.52 6.51
N ASP A 59 -2.85 13.36 6.29
CA ASP A 59 -4.04 13.40 7.14
C ASP A 59 -4.87 12.12 7.02
N ALA A 60 -5.02 11.58 5.81
CA ALA A 60 -5.71 10.32 5.56
C ALA A 60 -4.99 9.15 6.24
N GLU A 61 -3.67 9.08 6.14
CA GLU A 61 -2.87 8.05 6.81
C GLU A 61 -3.02 8.12 8.34
N ARG A 62 -2.97 9.33 8.92
CA ARG A 62 -3.21 9.51 10.37
C ARG A 62 -4.59 9.00 10.77
N LEU A 63 -5.62 9.38 10.03
CA LEU A 63 -7.01 8.97 10.27
C LEU A 63 -7.19 7.45 10.09
N PHE A 64 -6.50 6.86 9.12
CA PHE A 64 -6.49 5.42 8.90
C PHE A 64 -5.87 4.69 10.08
N GLU A 65 -4.73 5.15 10.58
CA GLU A 65 -4.07 4.59 11.77
C GLU A 65 -4.91 4.78 13.05
N ASP A 66 -5.60 5.92 13.20
CA ASP A 66 -6.59 6.11 14.27
C ASP A 66 -7.73 5.10 14.18
N GLY A 67 -8.24 4.85 12.97
CA GLY A 67 -9.25 3.83 12.71
C GLY A 67 -8.77 2.42 13.06
N ARG A 68 -7.55 2.04 12.69
CA ARG A 68 -6.95 0.74 13.03
C ARG A 68 -6.80 0.56 14.53
N ARG A 69 -6.34 1.60 15.25
CA ARG A 69 -6.27 1.59 16.72
C ARG A 69 -7.65 1.42 17.34
N ALA A 70 -8.65 2.15 16.87
CA ALA A 70 -10.02 2.03 17.36
C ALA A 70 -10.63 0.65 17.10
N LEU A 71 -10.39 0.09 15.91
CA LEU A 71 -10.84 -1.26 15.52
C LEU A 71 -10.21 -2.32 16.44
N GLY A 72 -8.90 -2.24 16.67
CA GLY A 72 -8.19 -3.14 17.60
C GLY A 72 -8.67 -3.03 19.05
N ALA A 73 -9.17 -1.86 19.46
CA ALA A 73 -9.80 -1.63 20.76
C ALA A 73 -11.31 -1.97 20.79
N ASN A 74 -11.86 -2.57 19.72
CA ASN A 74 -13.28 -2.87 19.54
C ASN A 74 -14.21 -1.63 19.66
N ALA A 75 -13.68 -0.43 19.41
CA ALA A 75 -14.44 0.82 19.40
C ALA A 75 -14.98 1.08 17.98
N LEU A 76 -15.94 0.28 17.55
CA LEU A 76 -16.39 0.18 16.15
C LEU A 76 -16.91 1.52 15.57
N ASP A 77 -17.70 2.28 16.32
CA ASP A 77 -18.20 3.59 15.87
C ASP A 77 -17.06 4.57 15.59
N LYS A 78 -16.03 4.57 16.46
CA LYS A 78 -14.83 5.42 16.29
C LYS A 78 -13.99 4.95 15.10
N ALA A 79 -13.90 3.64 14.89
CA ALA A 79 -13.20 3.07 13.75
C ALA A 79 -13.86 3.50 12.44
N VAL A 80 -15.19 3.32 12.33
CA VAL A 80 -15.98 3.75 11.17
C VAL A 80 -15.79 5.24 10.91
N ALA A 81 -15.95 6.10 11.94
CA ALA A 81 -15.80 7.55 11.77
C ALA A 81 -14.40 7.98 11.33
N SER A 82 -13.35 7.27 11.74
CA SER A 82 -11.97 7.58 11.36
C SER A 82 -11.65 7.08 9.95
N PHE A 83 -12.06 5.86 9.62
CA PHE A 83 -11.89 5.29 8.28
C PHE A 83 -12.70 6.05 7.23
N ASP A 84 -13.92 6.49 7.54
CA ASP A 84 -14.78 7.25 6.63
C ASP A 84 -14.12 8.58 6.21
N LYS A 85 -13.48 9.27 7.16
CA LYS A 85 -12.68 10.48 6.87
C LYS A 85 -11.44 10.14 6.05
N ALA A 86 -10.75 9.04 6.33
CA ALA A 86 -9.59 8.60 5.55
C ALA A 86 -9.96 8.30 4.10
N VAL A 87 -11.08 7.58 3.88
CA VAL A 87 -11.62 7.29 2.54
C VAL A 87 -12.05 8.57 1.83
N SER A 88 -12.67 9.52 2.54
CA SER A 88 -13.06 10.81 1.95
C SER A 88 -11.86 11.62 1.42
N LEU A 89 -10.71 11.51 2.09
CA LEU A 89 -9.47 12.18 1.66
C LEU A 89 -8.73 11.40 0.56
N MET A 90 -8.83 10.07 0.56
CA MET A 90 -8.15 9.18 -0.37
C MET A 90 -9.14 8.12 -0.89
N PRO A 91 -10.08 8.51 -1.77
CA PRO A 91 -11.14 7.62 -2.22
C PRO A 91 -10.63 6.47 -3.05
N ASP A 92 -9.44 6.59 -3.67
CA ASP A 92 -8.81 5.55 -4.49
C ASP A 92 -8.08 4.48 -3.67
N ALA A 93 -7.84 4.71 -2.37
CA ALA A 93 -7.14 3.76 -1.51
C ALA A 93 -8.05 2.58 -1.14
N ALA A 94 -7.97 1.48 -1.91
CA ALA A 94 -8.81 0.30 -1.68
C ALA A 94 -8.62 -0.32 -0.29
N GLU A 95 -7.42 -0.23 0.29
CA GLU A 95 -7.15 -0.64 1.67
C GLU A 95 -8.04 0.09 2.68
N TYR A 96 -8.22 1.41 2.51
CA TYR A 96 -9.01 2.22 3.43
C TYR A 96 -10.49 1.85 3.32
N ARG A 97 -10.99 1.67 2.09
CA ARG A 97 -12.36 1.21 1.84
C ARG A 97 -12.62 -0.17 2.45
N LEU A 98 -11.68 -1.11 2.32
CA LEU A 98 -11.78 -2.43 2.93
C LEU A 98 -11.89 -2.36 4.46
N HIS A 99 -11.09 -1.53 5.12
CA HIS A 99 -11.17 -1.37 6.57
C HIS A 99 -12.45 -0.69 7.02
N LEU A 100 -12.95 0.30 6.26
CA LEU A 100 -14.24 0.93 6.53
C LEU A 100 -15.39 -0.07 6.42
N ALA A 101 -15.47 -0.82 5.31
CA ALA A 101 -16.49 -1.84 5.09
C ALA A 101 -16.44 -2.91 6.18
N TRP A 102 -15.24 -3.33 6.58
CA TRP A 102 -15.06 -4.28 7.67
C TRP A 102 -15.57 -3.75 9.01
N ALA A 103 -15.24 -2.50 9.35
CA ALA A 103 -15.72 -1.87 10.57
C ALA A 103 -17.24 -1.69 10.60
N ARG A 104 -17.86 -1.32 9.47
CA ARG A 104 -19.33 -1.23 9.32
C ARG A 104 -20.01 -2.59 9.49
N TYR A 105 -19.48 -3.62 8.82
CA TYR A 105 -19.97 -5.00 8.94
C TYR A 105 -19.91 -5.51 10.38
N LEU A 106 -18.81 -5.25 11.11
CA LEU A 106 -18.69 -5.65 12.51
C LEU A 106 -19.59 -4.82 13.44
N GLY A 107 -19.81 -3.54 13.14
CA GLY A 107 -20.54 -2.60 13.99
C GLY A 107 -22.06 -2.72 13.92
N THR A 108 -22.59 -3.37 12.88
CA THR A 108 -24.04 -3.50 12.73
C THR A 108 -24.63 -4.65 13.55
N ASN A 109 -25.69 -4.34 14.28
CA ASN A 109 -26.55 -5.32 14.96
C ASN A 109 -27.90 -5.52 14.24
N ASP A 110 -28.13 -4.79 13.15
CA ASP A 110 -29.36 -4.87 12.36
C ASP A 110 -29.15 -5.80 11.15
N ASP A 111 -30.04 -6.76 10.97
CA ASP A 111 -29.93 -7.81 9.94
C ASP A 111 -30.01 -7.24 8.52
N VAL A 112 -30.80 -6.17 8.30
CA VAL A 112 -30.92 -5.52 6.99
C VAL A 112 -29.61 -4.85 6.63
N HIS A 113 -29.07 -4.02 7.52
CA HIS A 113 -27.77 -3.37 7.31
C HIS A 113 -26.62 -4.38 7.25
N ARG A 114 -26.72 -5.51 7.95
CA ARG A 114 -25.72 -6.58 7.88
C ARG A 114 -25.56 -7.13 6.48
N HIS A 115 -26.66 -7.40 5.78
CA HIS A 115 -26.60 -7.89 4.41
C HIS A 115 -25.98 -6.83 3.47
N ILE A 116 -26.39 -5.57 3.60
CA ILE A 116 -25.84 -4.45 2.82
C ILE A 116 -24.32 -4.31 3.04
N PHE A 117 -23.88 -4.33 4.29
CA PHE A 117 -22.46 -4.22 4.61
C PHE A 117 -21.66 -5.46 4.23
N GLU A 118 -22.28 -6.64 4.18
CA GLU A 118 -21.62 -7.84 3.64
C GLU A 118 -21.34 -7.68 2.13
N ASP A 119 -22.28 -7.18 1.35
CA ASP A 119 -22.09 -6.92 -0.09
C ASP A 119 -21.04 -5.82 -0.34
N GLU A 120 -21.07 -4.75 0.47
CA GLU A 120 -20.02 -3.70 0.47
C GLU A 120 -18.65 -4.31 0.77
N LEU A 121 -18.56 -5.19 1.78
CA LEU A 121 -17.33 -5.85 2.19
C LEU A 121 -16.78 -6.75 1.09
N ARG A 122 -17.63 -7.52 0.41
CA ARG A 122 -17.24 -8.37 -0.74
C ARG A 122 -16.62 -7.53 -1.84
N THR A 123 -17.27 -6.43 -2.20
CA THR A 123 -16.77 -5.51 -3.22
C THR A 123 -15.41 -4.92 -2.82
N ALA A 124 -15.29 -4.45 -1.58
CA ALA A 124 -14.05 -3.86 -1.08
C ALA A 124 -12.89 -4.87 -1.03
N VAL A 125 -13.14 -6.15 -0.73
CA VAL A 125 -12.12 -7.22 -0.81
C VAL A 125 -11.61 -7.37 -2.24
N LEU A 126 -12.50 -7.41 -3.23
CA LEU A 126 -12.11 -7.56 -4.64
C LEU A 126 -11.26 -6.37 -5.11
N GLU A 127 -11.67 -5.15 -4.78
CA GLU A 127 -10.93 -3.93 -5.11
C GLU A 127 -9.54 -3.91 -4.43
N ALA A 128 -9.48 -4.27 -3.14
CA ALA A 128 -8.24 -4.32 -2.39
C ALA A 128 -7.26 -5.35 -2.99
N LEU A 129 -7.75 -6.53 -3.37
CA LEU A 129 -6.92 -7.57 -3.99
C LEU A 129 -6.56 -7.25 -5.45
N GLN A 130 -7.36 -6.46 -6.15
CA GLN A 130 -7.01 -5.95 -7.47
C GLN A 130 -5.86 -4.95 -7.38
N GLN A 131 -5.88 -4.05 -6.38
CA GLN A 131 -4.83 -3.07 -6.14
C GLN A 131 -3.56 -3.69 -5.55
N ASP A 132 -3.71 -4.58 -4.56
CA ASP A 132 -2.62 -5.34 -3.95
C ASP A 132 -3.04 -6.79 -3.66
N ARG A 133 -2.63 -7.70 -4.54
CA ARG A 133 -2.87 -9.15 -4.42
C ARG A 133 -2.22 -9.77 -3.18
N ARG A 134 -1.26 -9.09 -2.56
CA ARG A 134 -0.49 -9.55 -1.39
C ARG A 134 -0.96 -8.91 -0.09
N MET A 135 -2.11 -8.23 -0.08
CA MET A 135 -2.67 -7.65 1.12
C MET A 135 -3.18 -8.73 2.09
N GLY A 136 -2.42 -8.99 3.16
CA GLY A 136 -2.76 -10.03 4.14
C GLY A 136 -4.12 -9.82 4.80
N PHE A 137 -4.49 -8.57 5.09
CA PHE A 137 -5.79 -8.24 5.68
C PHE A 137 -6.97 -8.55 4.75
N ALA A 138 -6.83 -8.31 3.44
CA ALA A 138 -7.87 -8.65 2.46
C ALA A 138 -8.11 -10.17 2.41
N HIS A 139 -7.05 -10.98 2.41
CA HIS A 139 -7.17 -12.45 2.49
C HIS A 139 -7.80 -12.90 3.82
N TYR A 140 -7.55 -12.19 4.93
CA TYR A 140 -8.20 -12.47 6.20
C TYR A 140 -9.71 -12.24 6.13
N VAL A 141 -10.12 -11.06 5.65
CA VAL A 141 -11.54 -10.71 5.48
C VAL A 141 -12.23 -11.66 4.50
N GLN A 142 -11.57 -12.02 3.41
CA GLN A 142 -12.09 -13.01 2.46
C GLN A 142 -12.32 -14.38 3.14
N GLY A 143 -11.41 -14.82 4.01
CA GLY A 143 -11.59 -16.04 4.79
C GLY A 143 -12.78 -15.96 5.75
N ARG A 144 -13.06 -14.77 6.31
CA ARG A 144 -14.25 -14.52 7.15
C ARG A 144 -15.53 -14.61 6.34
N LEU A 145 -15.56 -14.10 5.11
CA LEU A 145 -16.70 -14.23 4.20
C LEU A 145 -16.96 -15.68 3.81
N PHE A 146 -15.92 -16.44 3.45
CA PHE A 146 -16.07 -17.88 3.17
C PHE A 146 -16.61 -18.69 4.35
N LEU A 147 -16.28 -18.29 5.60
CA LEU A 147 -16.86 -18.91 6.78
C LEU A 147 -18.36 -18.67 6.93
N LEU A 148 -18.87 -17.51 6.50
CA LEU A 148 -20.31 -17.22 6.49
C LEU A 148 -21.04 -18.07 5.45
N GLU A 149 -20.37 -18.33 4.33
CA GLU A 149 -20.86 -19.18 3.24
C GLU A 149 -20.69 -20.69 3.50
N GLU A 150 -20.16 -21.05 4.68
CA GLU A 150 -19.80 -22.42 5.05
C GLU A 150 -18.76 -23.09 4.13
N ASP A 151 -18.09 -22.33 3.25
CA ASP A 151 -16.97 -22.80 2.44
C ASP A 151 -15.69 -22.90 3.27
N LEU A 152 -15.56 -24.01 4.01
CA LEU A 152 -14.39 -24.30 4.83
C LEU A 152 -13.10 -24.43 3.99
N VAL A 153 -13.20 -24.84 2.72
CA VAL A 153 -12.02 -25.02 1.85
C VAL A 153 -11.51 -23.66 1.38
N GLY A 154 -12.40 -22.78 0.93
CA GLY A 154 -12.11 -21.39 0.61
C GLY A 154 -11.54 -20.64 1.82
N ALA A 155 -12.21 -20.76 2.96
CA ALA A 155 -11.77 -20.15 4.22
C ALA A 155 -10.35 -20.60 4.61
N HIS A 156 -10.06 -21.91 4.55
CA HIS A 156 -8.73 -22.44 4.86
C HIS A 156 -7.64 -21.84 3.97
N ARG A 157 -7.88 -21.77 2.65
CA ARG A 157 -6.90 -21.21 1.69
C ARG A 157 -6.66 -19.72 1.98
N ALA A 158 -7.73 -18.95 2.19
CA ALA A 158 -7.66 -17.52 2.46
C ALA A 158 -6.92 -17.23 3.78
N PHE A 159 -7.26 -17.90 4.88
CA PHE A 159 -6.55 -17.72 6.16
C PHE A 159 -5.09 -18.17 6.11
N LYS A 160 -4.78 -19.23 5.35
CA LYS A 160 -3.40 -19.67 5.13
C LYS A 160 -2.58 -18.59 4.41
N LEU A 161 -3.14 -17.97 3.37
CA LEU A 161 -2.49 -16.85 2.67
C LEU A 161 -2.34 -15.65 3.59
N ALA A 162 -3.40 -15.27 4.32
CA ALA A 162 -3.37 -14.14 5.24
C ALA A 162 -2.29 -14.31 6.32
N ALA A 163 -2.21 -15.48 6.97
CA ALA A 163 -1.19 -15.78 7.99
C ALA A 163 0.24 -15.87 7.42
N HIS A 164 0.38 -16.20 6.13
CA HIS A 164 1.67 -16.20 5.47
C HIS A 164 2.16 -14.78 5.15
N LEU A 165 1.25 -13.93 4.66
CA LEU A 165 1.53 -12.55 4.26
C LEU A 165 1.75 -11.64 5.47
N ASP A 166 0.94 -11.80 6.51
CA ASP A 166 1.12 -11.13 7.79
C ASP A 166 1.17 -12.15 8.93
N ARG A 167 2.40 -12.46 9.35
CA ARG A 167 2.65 -13.39 10.46
C ARG A 167 2.30 -12.78 11.82
N SER A 168 2.17 -11.47 11.93
CA SER A 168 1.79 -10.80 13.18
C SER A 168 0.28 -10.75 13.39
N HIS A 169 -0.51 -11.00 12.34
CA HIS A 169 -1.97 -11.01 12.43
C HIS A 169 -2.49 -12.25 13.18
N VAL A 170 -2.71 -12.09 14.49
CA VAL A 170 -3.13 -13.15 15.42
C VAL A 170 -4.43 -13.81 14.99
N ASP A 171 -5.39 -13.04 14.49
CA ASP A 171 -6.69 -13.56 14.09
C ASP A 171 -6.59 -14.50 12.88
N SER A 172 -5.75 -14.19 11.88
CA SER A 172 -5.53 -15.10 10.75
C SER A 172 -5.03 -16.48 11.21
N GLN A 173 -4.09 -16.52 12.16
CA GLN A 173 -3.57 -17.78 12.69
C GLN A 173 -4.62 -18.52 13.52
N ARG A 174 -5.44 -17.79 14.29
CA ARG A 174 -6.52 -18.36 15.09
C ARG A 174 -7.58 -19.01 14.20
N TYR A 175 -8.06 -18.29 13.20
CA TYR A 175 -9.07 -18.79 12.27
C TYR A 175 -8.54 -19.93 11.39
N LEU A 176 -7.27 -19.90 10.98
CA LEU A 176 -6.65 -21.02 10.27
C LEU A 176 -6.73 -22.32 11.08
N ARG A 177 -6.35 -22.28 12.37
CA ARG A 177 -6.43 -23.44 13.28
C ARG A 177 -7.88 -23.90 13.48
N LEU A 178 -8.82 -22.96 13.64
CA LEU A 178 -10.25 -23.26 13.76
C LEU A 178 -10.75 -24.05 12.55
N VAL A 179 -10.48 -23.57 11.33
CA VAL A 179 -10.94 -24.19 10.09
C VAL A 179 -10.29 -25.55 9.86
N GLN A 180 -8.99 -25.69 10.13
CA GLN A 180 -8.29 -26.99 10.05
C GLN A 180 -8.93 -28.04 10.98
N GLY A 181 -9.29 -27.63 12.20
CA GLY A 181 -9.99 -28.51 13.13
C GLY A 181 -11.39 -28.92 12.66
N ARG A 182 -12.11 -28.05 11.92
CA ARG A 182 -13.42 -28.40 11.34
C ARG A 182 -13.28 -29.35 10.15
N LEU A 183 -12.33 -29.08 9.26
CA LEU A 183 -12.05 -29.92 8.09
C LEU A 183 -11.56 -31.33 8.46
N GLY A 184 -10.83 -31.48 9.57
CA GLY A 184 -10.37 -32.79 10.04
C GLY A 184 -11.41 -33.62 10.81
N ARG A 185 -12.61 -33.07 11.06
CA ARG A 185 -13.70 -33.73 11.80
C ARG A 185 -14.92 -34.07 10.92
N GLY A 186 -14.96 -33.59 9.69
CA GLY A 186 -15.95 -33.98 8.68
C GLY A 186 -15.41 -35.12 7.82
#